data_AF-A0A7C5YSZ3-F1
#
_entry.id   AF-A0A7C5YSZ3-F1
#
_cell.length_a   1.000
_cell.length_b   1.000
_cell.length_c   1.000
_cell.angle_alpha   90.00
_cell.angle_beta   90.00
_cell.angle_gamma   90.00
#
_symmetry.space_group_name_H-M   'P 1'
#
loop_
_entity.id
_entity.type
_entity.pdbx_description
1 polymer ?
#
loop_
_entity_poly.entity_id
_entity_poly.type
_entity_poly.pdbx_seq_one_letter_code
_entity_poly.pdbx_strand_id
1 'polypeptide(L)'
;MRMTMDIGREHLLYDIWLADGEALKYVEPLRTIVVEAARRGGANIYHQHWQQFTPWGVTGFLLLRESHISIHTWPEENFAAIDLFPCGPMDVELIVRLLREALHPCRERLVRQVRGLPEAEEAGL
;
A
#
# COMPACT_ATOMS: atom_id res chain seq x y z
N MET A 1 2.14 31.29 12.58
CA MET A 1 2.41 30.59 11.31
C MET A 1 1.65 29.27 11.37
N ARG A 2 0.55 29.11 10.63
CA ARG A 2 -0.19 27.85 10.61
C ARG A 2 0.63 26.86 9.77
N MET A 3 1.21 25.85 10.43
CA MET A 3 1.67 24.64 9.76
C MET A 3 0.44 24.04 9.08
N THR A 4 0.26 24.28 7.78
CA THR A 4 -0.68 23.51 6.98
C THR A 4 -0.19 22.08 7.02
N MET A 5 -0.94 21.16 7.66
CA MET A 5 -0.72 19.73 7.49
C MET A 5 -0.68 19.47 5.98
N ASP A 6 0.47 19.05 5.48
CA ASP A 6 0.72 18.79 4.07
C ASP A 6 0.02 17.47 3.72
N ILE A 7 -1.29 17.55 3.41
CA ILE A 7 -2.20 16.41 3.17
C ILE A 7 -1.77 15.56 1.94
N GLY A 8 -0.73 15.95 1.21
CA GLY A 8 -0.29 15.30 -0.03
C GLY A 8 0.96 14.41 0.05
N ARG A 9 1.57 14.22 1.22
CA ARG A 9 2.86 13.48 1.34
C ARG A 9 2.87 12.34 2.36
N GLU A 10 1.69 11.91 2.81
CA GLU A 10 1.61 10.73 3.69
C GLU A 10 1.79 9.47 2.87
N HIS A 11 2.82 8.69 3.19
CA HIS A 11 3.04 7.36 2.66
C HIS A 11 2.66 6.33 3.72
N LEU A 12 1.69 5.48 3.43
CA LEU A 12 1.25 4.45 4.35
C LEU A 12 1.96 3.13 4.01
N LEU A 13 2.64 2.56 5.00
CA LEU A 13 3.24 1.24 4.94
C LEU A 13 2.34 0.29 5.71
N TYR A 14 1.73 -0.66 5.01
CA TYR A 14 0.72 -1.57 5.53
C TYR A 14 1.22 -3.01 5.46
N ASP A 15 1.69 -3.48 6.60
CA ASP A 15 2.15 -4.84 6.81
C ASP A 15 0.98 -5.71 7.28
N ILE A 16 0.76 -6.85 6.61
CA ILE A 16 -0.29 -7.81 6.98
C ILE A 16 0.26 -9.23 7.10
N TRP A 17 -0.24 -9.95 8.10
CA TRP A 17 0.00 -11.37 8.28
C TRP A 17 -1.34 -12.11 8.24
N LEU A 18 -1.41 -13.20 7.48
CA LEU A 18 -2.58 -14.07 7.38
C LEU A 18 -2.43 -15.31 8.27
N ALA A 19 -3.55 -16.01 8.51
CA ALA A 19 -3.52 -17.31 9.17
C ALA A 19 -2.84 -18.39 8.29
N ASP A 20 -3.00 -18.28 6.97
CA ASP A 20 -2.32 -19.07 5.96
C ASP A 20 -2.01 -18.21 4.71
N GLY A 21 -0.95 -18.54 3.99
CA GLY A 21 -0.45 -17.77 2.86
C GLY A 21 -1.11 -18.09 1.51
N GLU A 22 -2.19 -18.88 1.43
CA GLU A 22 -2.75 -19.30 0.14
C GLU A 22 -3.19 -18.12 -0.73
N ALA A 23 -3.82 -17.12 -0.12
CA ALA A 23 -4.26 -15.90 -0.80
C ALA A 23 -3.10 -15.07 -1.38
N LEU A 24 -1.87 -15.31 -0.92
CA LEU A 24 -0.68 -14.55 -1.26
C LEU A 24 0.14 -15.15 -2.42
N LYS A 25 -0.19 -16.38 -2.85
CA LYS A 25 0.68 -17.14 -3.75
C LYS A 25 0.69 -16.65 -5.19
N TYR A 26 -0.47 -16.22 -5.68
CA TYR A 26 -0.70 -16.05 -7.11
C TYR A 26 -1.19 -14.65 -7.47
N VAL A 27 -0.76 -14.18 -8.63
CA VAL A 27 -1.04 -12.83 -9.13
C VAL A 27 -2.53 -12.54 -9.22
N GLU A 28 -3.34 -13.46 -9.76
CA GLU A 28 -4.70 -13.12 -10.17
C GLU A 28 -5.66 -12.72 -9.03
N PRO A 29 -5.73 -13.45 -7.90
CA PRO A 29 -6.50 -13.02 -6.73
C PRO A 29 -6.04 -11.65 -6.21
N LEU A 30 -4.73 -11.47 -6.02
CA LEU A 30 -4.16 -10.23 -5.48
C LEU A 30 -4.37 -9.04 -6.41
N ARG A 31 -4.19 -9.23 -7.71
CA ARG A 31 -4.46 -8.20 -8.72
C ARG A 31 -5.88 -7.71 -8.64
N THR A 32 -6.84 -8.62 -8.59
CA THR A 32 -8.26 -8.28 -8.47
C THR A 32 -8.52 -7.46 -7.20
N ILE A 33 -8.04 -7.93 -6.06
CA ILE A 33 -8.24 -7.29 -4.75
C ILE A 33 -7.64 -5.88 -4.72
N VAL A 34 -6.36 -5.75 -5.09
CA VAL A 34 -5.62 -4.48 -4.97
C VAL A 34 -6.13 -3.44 -5.98
N VAL A 35 -6.40 -3.85 -7.23
CA VAL A 35 -6.92 -2.93 -8.26
C VAL A 35 -8.31 -2.45 -7.91
N GLU A 36 -9.18 -3.32 -7.40
CA GLU A 36 -10.53 -2.94 -6.98
C GLU A 36 -10.50 -2.00 -5.78
N ALA A 37 -9.68 -2.31 -4.76
CA ALA A 37 -9.49 -1.43 -3.61
C ALA A 37 -8.99 -0.05 -4.03
N ALA A 38 -7.95 0.00 -4.88
CA ALA A 38 -7.40 1.25 -5.39
C ALA A 38 -8.43 2.08 -6.17
N ARG A 39 -9.18 1.46 -7.10
CA ARG A 39 -10.22 2.15 -7.88
C ARG A 39 -11.33 2.70 -7.01
N ARG A 40 -11.81 1.91 -6.05
CA ARG A 40 -12.84 2.35 -5.09
C ARG A 40 -12.34 3.48 -4.18
N GLY A 41 -11.06 3.47 -3.84
CA GLY A 41 -10.36 4.56 -3.16
C GLY A 41 -10.16 5.83 -4.00
N GLY A 42 -10.58 5.82 -5.27
CA GLY A 42 -10.44 6.97 -6.18
C GLY A 42 -9.09 7.05 -6.90
N ALA A 43 -8.28 5.99 -6.89
CA ALA A 43 -7.02 5.97 -7.60
C ALA A 43 -7.22 5.93 -9.13
N ASN A 44 -6.57 6.86 -9.84
CA ASN A 44 -6.44 6.80 -11.28
C ASN A 44 -5.16 6.01 -11.65
N ILE A 45 -5.33 4.76 -12.05
CA ILE A 45 -4.23 3.84 -12.36
C ILE A 45 -3.77 4.08 -13.81
N TYR A 46 -2.55 4.58 -13.98
CA TYR A 46 -1.95 4.84 -15.30
C TYR A 46 -1.39 3.55 -15.89
N HIS A 47 -0.57 2.85 -15.12
CA HIS A 47 0.04 1.59 -15.49
C HIS A 47 0.02 0.63 -14.32
N GLN A 48 0.07 -0.66 -14.63
CA GLN A 48 0.26 -1.69 -13.61
C GLN A 48 1.23 -2.75 -14.12
N HIS A 49 2.01 -3.31 -13.20
CA HIS A 49 2.90 -4.42 -13.46
C HIS A 49 2.74 -5.48 -12.36
N TRP A 50 2.77 -6.74 -12.76
CA TRP A 50 2.57 -7.88 -11.88
C TRP A 50 3.57 -8.95 -12.24
N GLN A 51 4.35 -9.38 -11.26
CA GLN A 51 5.33 -10.44 -11.39
C GLN A 51 4.92 -11.62 -10.50
N GLN A 52 4.73 -12.78 -11.12
CA GLN A 52 4.61 -14.07 -10.44
C GLN A 52 6.01 -14.63 -10.19
N PHE A 53 6.30 -15.06 -8.97
CA PHE A 53 7.50 -15.83 -8.63
C PHE A 53 7.22 -17.33 -8.57
N THR A 54 8.28 -18.12 -8.72
CA THR A 54 8.26 -19.58 -8.68
C THR A 54 8.96 -20.06 -7.40
N PRO A 55 8.37 -20.98 -6.61
CA PRO A 55 7.11 -21.66 -6.87
C PRO A 55 5.84 -20.84 -6.56
N TRP A 56 5.97 -19.74 -5.81
CA TRP A 56 4.90 -18.81 -5.46
C TRP A 56 5.47 -17.45 -5.02
N GLY A 57 4.59 -16.50 -4.72
CA GLY A 57 4.94 -15.14 -4.31
C GLY A 57 4.70 -14.14 -5.43
N VAL A 58 4.36 -12.91 -5.06
CA VAL A 58 3.91 -11.88 -6.00
C VAL A 58 4.55 -10.55 -5.68
N THR A 59 4.95 -9.84 -6.72
CA THR A 59 5.13 -8.39 -6.68
C THR A 59 4.11 -7.73 -7.61
N GLY A 60 3.36 -6.77 -7.08
CA GLY A 60 2.42 -5.94 -7.82
C GLY A 60 2.75 -4.47 -7.65
N PHE A 61 2.61 -3.69 -8.71
CA PHE A 61 2.84 -2.25 -8.70
C PHE A 61 1.79 -1.55 -9.55
N LEU A 62 1.17 -0.51 -8.99
CA LEU A 62 0.26 0.41 -9.67
C LEU A 62 0.93 1.78 -9.74
N LEU A 63 1.24 2.23 -10.96
CA LEU A 63 1.67 3.59 -11.20
C LEU A 63 0.46 4.51 -11.21
N LEU A 64 0.49 5.51 -10.33
CA LEU A 64 -0.50 6.59 -10.28
C LEU A 64 0.10 7.86 -10.90
N ARG A 65 -0.54 9.02 -10.73
CA ARG A 65 -0.06 10.27 -11.36
C ARG A 65 1.32 10.69 -10.85
N GLU A 66 1.43 10.86 -9.53
CA GLU A 66 2.64 11.35 -8.85
C GLU A 66 3.04 10.44 -7.67
N SER A 67 2.50 9.21 -7.65
CA SER A 67 2.62 8.28 -6.54
C SER A 67 2.43 6.83 -6.99
N HIS A 68 2.24 5.90 -6.06
CA HIS A 68 2.11 4.48 -6.35
C HIS A 68 1.35 3.71 -5.29
N ILE A 69 0.92 2.50 -5.65
CA ILE A 69 0.56 1.43 -4.74
C ILE A 69 1.42 0.21 -5.08
N SER A 70 2.08 -0.41 -4.12
CA SER A 70 2.79 -1.69 -4.30
C SER A 70 2.34 -2.75 -3.33
N ILE A 71 2.51 -4.01 -3.72
CA ILE A 71 2.35 -5.17 -2.86
C ILE A 71 3.49 -6.16 -3.14
N HIS A 72 4.07 -6.69 -2.06
CA HIS A 72 5.05 -7.76 -2.10
C HIS A 72 4.60 -8.86 -1.15
N THR A 73 4.66 -10.12 -1.59
CA THR A 73 4.16 -11.25 -0.79
C THR A 73 5.21 -12.33 -0.57
N TRP A 74 5.17 -12.90 0.64
CA TRP A 74 5.95 -14.05 1.10
C TRP A 74 4.97 -15.08 1.68
N PRO A 75 4.36 -15.93 0.84
CA PRO A 75 3.38 -16.93 1.26
C PRO A 75 3.88 -17.87 2.35
N GLU A 76 5.16 -18.23 2.31
CA GLU A 76 5.84 -19.08 3.29
C GLU A 76 5.96 -18.42 4.68
N GLU A 77 5.86 -17.10 4.76
CA GLU A 77 5.83 -16.32 6.00
C GLU A 77 4.40 -15.84 6.34
N ASN A 78 3.40 -16.24 5.55
CA ASN A 78 2.03 -15.74 5.58
C ASN A 78 1.97 -14.19 5.54
N PHE A 79 2.92 -13.54 4.87
CA PHE A 79 3.16 -12.11 5.01
C PHE A 79 3.03 -11.35 3.68
N ALA A 80 2.45 -10.15 3.74
CA ALA A 80 2.52 -9.19 2.64
C ALA A 80 2.83 -7.77 3.15
N ALA A 81 3.70 -7.08 2.42
CA ALA A 81 3.99 -5.67 2.61
C ALA A 81 3.29 -4.87 1.50
N ILE A 82 2.51 -3.85 1.89
CA ILE A 82 1.72 -3.04 0.97
C ILE A 82 2.08 -1.57 1.19
N ASP A 83 2.49 -0.89 0.14
CA ASP A 83 2.73 0.55 0.14
C ASP A 83 1.52 1.26 -0.47
N LEU A 84 0.96 2.23 0.25
CA LEU A 84 -0.09 3.11 -0.25
C LEU A 84 0.43 4.54 -0.22
N PHE A 85 0.89 5.02 -1.37
CA PHE A 85 1.26 6.42 -1.53
C PHE A 85 0.15 7.13 -2.32
N PRO A 86 -0.80 7.80 -1.65
CA PRO A 86 -1.84 8.57 -2.32
C PRO A 86 -1.29 9.79 -3.06
N CYS A 87 -1.94 10.14 -4.18
CA CYS A 87 -1.87 11.46 -4.80
C CYS A 87 -3.29 12.03 -4.92
N GLY A 88 -3.47 13.33 -4.64
CA GLY A 88 -4.79 13.96 -4.73
C GLY A 88 -5.81 13.45 -3.70
N PRO A 89 -7.13 13.51 -4.00
CA PRO A 89 -8.20 13.24 -3.03
C PRO A 89 -8.54 11.74 -2.86
N MET A 90 -7.53 10.88 -2.73
CA MET A 90 -7.71 9.44 -2.58
C MET A 90 -8.13 9.05 -1.16
N ASP A 91 -9.14 8.20 -1.03
CA ASP A 91 -9.59 7.66 0.25
C ASP A 91 -8.76 6.42 0.63
N VAL A 92 -7.63 6.66 1.27
CA VAL A 92 -6.71 5.60 1.69
C VAL A 92 -7.30 4.72 2.79
N GLU A 93 -8.14 5.27 3.66
CA GLU A 93 -8.82 4.48 4.70
C GLU A 93 -9.77 3.46 4.10
N LEU A 94 -10.48 3.84 3.03
CA LEU A 94 -11.29 2.91 2.26
C LEU A 94 -10.42 1.83 1.60
N ILE A 95 -9.26 2.17 1.03
CA ILE A 95 -8.35 1.18 0.44
C ILE A 95 -7.90 0.17 1.51
N VAL A 96 -7.38 0.65 2.65
CA VAL A 96 -6.95 -0.20 3.77
C VAL A 96 -8.09 -1.09 4.26
N ARG A 97 -9.30 -0.53 4.42
CA ARG A 97 -10.48 -1.30 4.83
C ARG A 97 -10.82 -2.41 3.84
N LEU A 98 -10.85 -2.12 2.54
CA LEU A 98 -11.16 -3.12 1.51
C LEU A 98 -10.10 -4.21 1.44
N LEU A 99 -8.81 -3.86 1.59
CA LEU A 99 -7.73 -4.84 1.67
C LEU A 99 -7.88 -5.74 2.91
N ARG A 100 -8.22 -5.15 4.06
CA ARG A 100 -8.48 -5.90 5.31
C ARG A 100 -9.67 -6.86 5.15
N GLU A 101 -10.77 -6.39 4.58
CA GLU A 101 -11.97 -7.20 4.32
C GLU A 101 -11.72 -8.32 3.31
N ALA A 102 -10.84 -8.11 2.32
CA ALA A 102 -10.53 -9.14 1.33
C ALA A 102 -9.54 -10.19 1.85
N LEU A 103 -8.48 -9.75 2.53
CA LEU A 103 -7.35 -10.59 2.92
C LEU A 103 -7.45 -11.15 4.34
N HIS A 104 -8.37 -10.65 5.18
CA HIS A 104 -8.62 -11.16 6.53
C HIS A 104 -7.34 -11.39 7.37
N PRO A 105 -6.47 -10.37 7.53
CA PRO A 105 -5.23 -10.55 8.25
C PRO A 105 -5.50 -10.94 9.72
N CYS A 106 -4.75 -11.90 10.24
CA CYS A 106 -4.76 -12.25 11.65
C CYS A 106 -3.96 -11.23 12.49
N ARG A 107 -3.05 -10.50 11.85
CA ARG A 107 -2.29 -9.39 12.43
C ARG A 107 -2.02 -8.35 11.34
N GLU A 108 -2.04 -7.08 11.72
CA GLU A 108 -1.72 -5.97 10.83
C GLU A 108 -0.88 -4.91 11.54
N ARG A 109 -0.10 -4.16 10.76
CA ARG A 109 0.59 -2.95 11.21
C ARG A 109 0.51 -1.91 10.12
N LEU A 110 0.07 -0.71 10.49
CA LEU A 110 -0.01 0.44 9.60
C LEU A 110 0.89 1.55 10.13
N VAL A 111 1.86 1.99 9.32
CA VAL A 111 2.76 3.10 9.64
C VAL A 111 2.51 4.23 8.66
N ARG A 112 2.31 5.44 9.16
CA ARG A 112 2.26 6.65 8.34
C ARG A 112 3.61 7.33 8.37
N GLN A 113 4.16 7.58 7.19
CA GLN A 113 5.40 8.34 7.02
C GLN A 113 5.13 9.58 6.17
N VAL A 114 5.33 10.76 6.75
CA VAL A 114 5.34 11.99 5.95
C VAL A 114 6.65 12.05 5.17
N ARG A 115 6.55 12.27 3.85
CA ARG A 115 7.71 12.30 2.94
C ARG A 115 8.19 13.73 2.72
N GLY A 116 9.51 13.93 2.79
CA GLY A 116 10.14 15.21 2.42
C GLY A 116 9.82 16.38 3.35
N LEU A 117 9.64 16.12 4.65
CA LEU A 117 9.74 17.19 5.65
C LEU A 117 11.19 17.70 5.65
N PRO A 118 11.42 19.02 5.62
CA PRO A 118 12.76 19.54 5.85
C PRO A 118 13.26 19.04 7.21
N GLU A 119 14.54 18.68 7.28
CA GLU A 119 15.19 18.51 8.58
C GLU A 119 14.91 19.78 9.39
N ALA A 120 14.53 19.63 10.67
CA ALA A 120 14.46 20.79 11.54
C ALA A 120 15.82 21.46 11.44
N GLU A 121 15.87 22.70 10.93
CA GLU A 121 17.04 23.55 11.11
C GLU A 121 17.43 23.38 12.57
N GLU A 122 18.65 22.88 12.83
CA GLU A 122 19.23 22.95 14.17
C GLU A 122 18.98 24.39 14.61
N ALA A 123 18.07 24.55 15.57
CA ALA A 123 17.71 25.86 16.09
C ALA A 123 19.02 26.44 16.60
N GLY A 124 19.58 27.34 15.80
CA GLY A 124 20.91 27.87 16.00
C GLY A 124 21.04 28.36 17.43
N LEU A 125 22.06 27.83 18.10
CA LEU A 125 22.65 28.38 19.32
C LEU A 125 22.88 29.89 19.20
#